data_AF-A0A3D2HP12-F1
#
_entry.id   AF-A0A3D2HP12-F1
#
_cell.length_a   1.000
_cell.length_b   1.000
_cell.length_c   1.000
_cell.angle_alpha   90.00
_cell.angle_beta   90.00
_cell.angle_gamma   90.00
#
_symmetry.space_group_name_H-M   'P 1'
#
loop_
_entity.id
_entity.type
_entity.pdbx_description
1 polymer ?
#
loop_
_entity_poly.entity_id
_entity_poly.type
_entity_poly.pdbx_seq_one_letter_code
_entity_poly.pdbx_strand_id
1 'polypeptide(L)'
;MAVKIYNVTKGSHAEKAGIKSGETLLAINSNEIVDVLDYRFYQVNRQLSLEISDGKNIRTVEINKGEYDEIGLEFETYLMDEQHSCRNKCIFCFIDQLPKGLRKSLYFKDDDSRLSFLFGNYITLTNITEHEIERIIKMHISPINVSVHTTNPELRCKMMNNRFAGEALKNLKRFADAGITLNCQIVACPGINDGDELLRTMRDLENLGVEMTAIVPVGLTAYRDGLYPLVPYNKETAAQTLDLIEQYGDMCKEKYGRRIFFAGDEFYILAEREIPAPEFYEDFSALEDGVGMIAYLTDDVKWALEEFENDEKPNHTVTVACGTGVYPFMKKIMAMINEKFPNITINTQPIKNNFFGGGVNVSGLVTGGDLINQLKGKNIGERLIIPSSMLRFENDLFLDDVSTDDVERELNVELVAVNNNGADLVNAIIF
;
A
#
# COMPACT_ATOMS: atom_id res chain seq x y z
N MET A 1 -21.42 19.62 0.07
CA MET A 1 -22.42 18.53 -0.14
C MET A 1 -22.85 18.09 1.24
N ALA A 2 -24.14 17.88 1.45
CA ALA A 2 -24.69 17.69 2.79
C ALA A 2 -24.67 16.20 3.19
N VAL A 3 -24.11 15.86 4.35
CA VAL A 3 -23.83 14.45 4.69
C VAL A 3 -25.00 13.82 5.44
N LYS A 4 -25.57 12.76 4.86
CA LYS A 4 -26.73 12.07 5.41
C LYS A 4 -26.35 11.11 6.53
N ILE A 5 -26.98 11.27 7.68
CA ILE A 5 -26.82 10.41 8.85
C ILE A 5 -27.56 9.10 8.58
N TYR A 6 -26.83 8.01 8.45
CA TYR A 6 -27.38 6.69 8.20
C TYR A 6 -27.94 6.09 9.49
N ASN A 7 -27.20 6.18 10.57
CA ASN A 7 -27.61 5.64 11.86
C ASN A 7 -27.08 6.49 13.02
N VAL A 8 -27.69 6.33 14.21
CA VAL A 8 -27.26 6.99 15.44
C VAL A 8 -27.04 5.91 16.49
N THR A 9 -25.84 5.85 17.04
CA THR A 9 -25.46 4.81 18.01
C THR A 9 -26.29 4.97 19.29
N LYS A 10 -26.83 3.86 19.82
CA LYS A 10 -27.66 3.86 21.03
C LYS A 10 -26.85 4.29 22.27
N GLY A 11 -27.42 5.15 23.10
CA GLY A 11 -26.80 5.70 24.31
C GLY A 11 -25.79 6.84 24.04
N SER A 12 -25.59 7.21 22.78
CA SER A 12 -24.64 8.25 22.37
C SER A 12 -25.08 9.66 22.73
N HIS A 13 -24.17 10.62 22.56
CA HIS A 13 -24.46 12.03 22.72
C HIS A 13 -25.47 12.52 21.67
N ALA A 14 -25.37 12.05 20.43
CA ALA A 14 -26.31 12.34 19.34
C ALA A 14 -27.74 11.87 19.66
N GLU A 15 -27.91 10.64 20.17
CA GLU A 15 -29.23 10.12 20.53
C GLU A 15 -29.85 10.95 21.66
N LYS A 16 -29.07 11.25 22.71
CA LYS A 16 -29.51 12.08 23.84
C LYS A 16 -29.90 13.49 23.42
N ALA A 17 -29.23 14.02 22.39
CA ALA A 17 -29.51 15.32 21.81
C ALA A 17 -30.69 15.31 20.81
N GLY A 18 -31.30 14.14 20.57
CA GLY A 18 -32.50 14.00 19.73
C GLY A 18 -32.23 13.99 18.23
N ILE A 19 -30.99 13.73 17.81
CA ILE A 19 -30.64 13.54 16.40
C ILE A 19 -31.15 12.17 15.92
N LYS A 20 -31.66 12.12 14.69
CA LYS A 20 -32.29 10.92 14.13
C LYS A 20 -31.59 10.46 12.85
N SER A 21 -31.65 9.16 12.62
CA SER A 21 -31.31 8.56 11.32
C SER A 21 -32.15 9.19 10.21
N GLY A 22 -31.52 9.42 9.05
CA GLY A 22 -32.11 10.05 7.87
C GLY A 22 -31.97 11.57 7.83
N GLU A 23 -31.60 12.22 8.94
CA GLU A 23 -31.26 13.65 8.97
C GLU A 23 -29.91 13.92 8.31
N THR A 24 -29.61 15.18 8.02
CA THR A 24 -28.39 15.58 7.30
C THR A 24 -27.58 16.54 8.16
N LEU A 25 -26.31 16.21 8.38
CA LEU A 25 -25.35 17.09 9.06
C LEU A 25 -24.83 18.12 8.07
N LEU A 26 -24.98 19.41 8.41
CA LEU A 26 -24.54 20.53 7.58
C LEU A 26 -23.26 21.16 8.11
N ALA A 27 -23.20 21.44 9.41
CA ALA A 27 -22.07 22.12 10.03
C ALA A 27 -21.83 21.68 11.47
N ILE A 28 -20.59 21.80 11.93
CA ILE A 28 -20.20 21.71 13.34
C ILE A 28 -19.45 23.01 13.70
N ASN A 29 -19.91 23.71 14.74
CA ASN A 29 -19.32 24.97 15.21
C ASN A 29 -19.16 26.00 14.08
N SER A 30 -20.21 26.14 13.25
CA SER A 30 -20.24 27.01 12.07
C SER A 30 -19.28 26.64 10.93
N ASN A 31 -18.63 25.47 10.98
CA ASN A 31 -17.83 24.95 9.87
C ASN A 31 -18.64 23.91 9.10
N GLU A 32 -18.77 24.09 7.79
CA GLU A 32 -19.44 23.13 6.90
C GLU A 32 -18.76 21.75 6.99
N ILE A 33 -19.56 20.69 7.07
CA ILE A 33 -19.09 19.31 7.04
C ILE A 33 -19.33 18.74 5.66
N VAL A 34 -18.25 18.53 4.90
CA VAL A 34 -18.32 17.98 3.55
C VAL A 34 -18.00 16.49 3.53
N ASP A 35 -17.09 16.04 4.39
CA ASP A 35 -16.69 14.62 4.46
C ASP A 35 -16.21 14.20 5.87
N VAL A 36 -15.68 12.97 5.96
CA VAL A 36 -15.19 12.35 7.19
C VAL A 36 -14.07 13.11 7.90
N LEU A 37 -13.20 13.82 7.17
CA LEU A 37 -12.11 14.58 7.78
C LEU A 37 -12.63 15.83 8.48
N ASP A 38 -13.62 16.53 7.92
CA ASP A 38 -14.25 17.66 8.59
C ASP A 38 -14.97 17.19 9.86
N TYR A 39 -15.74 16.10 9.72
CA TYR A 39 -16.46 15.51 10.84
C TYR A 39 -15.52 15.13 11.98
N ARG A 40 -14.46 14.37 11.68
CA ARG A 40 -13.47 13.94 12.68
C ARG A 40 -12.72 15.09 13.31
N PHE A 41 -12.39 16.13 12.54
CA PHE A 41 -11.66 17.29 13.04
C PHE A 41 -12.52 18.15 13.97
N TYR A 42 -13.72 18.54 13.53
CA TYR A 42 -14.56 19.45 14.31
C TYR A 42 -15.25 18.75 15.48
N GLN A 43 -15.44 17.42 15.44
CA GLN A 43 -16.03 16.70 16.57
C GLN A 43 -15.16 16.65 17.82
N VAL A 44 -13.86 16.95 17.77
CA VAL A 44 -12.97 16.88 18.95
C VAL A 44 -13.34 17.93 20.03
N ASN A 45 -14.09 18.98 19.67
CA ASN A 45 -14.46 19.98 20.68
C ASN A 45 -15.43 19.40 21.73
N ARG A 46 -15.26 19.86 22.98
CA ARG A 46 -16.15 19.46 24.10
C ARG A 46 -17.55 20.03 23.95
N GLN A 47 -17.64 21.28 23.49
CA GLN A 47 -18.90 21.96 23.20
C GLN A 47 -19.06 22.01 21.68
N LEU A 48 -20.16 21.45 21.20
CA LEU A 48 -20.45 21.32 19.78
C LEU A 48 -21.82 21.90 19.48
N SER A 49 -21.87 22.79 18.50
CA SER A 49 -23.10 23.30 17.90
C SER A 49 -23.25 22.67 16.52
N LEU A 50 -24.19 21.73 16.38
CA LEU A 50 -24.44 20.99 15.15
C LEU A 50 -25.61 21.62 14.39
N GLU A 51 -25.42 21.96 13.13
CA GLU A 51 -26.51 22.33 12.24
C GLU A 51 -27.02 21.08 11.50
N ILE A 52 -28.25 20.69 11.81
CA ILE A 52 -28.90 19.48 11.28
C ILE A 52 -30.12 19.87 10.45
N SER A 53 -30.27 19.26 9.28
CA SER A 53 -31.43 19.40 8.39
C SER A 53 -32.26 18.13 8.33
N ASP A 54 -33.58 18.27 8.41
CA ASP A 54 -34.55 17.19 8.12
C ASP A 54 -35.03 17.20 6.65
N GLY A 55 -34.40 18.04 5.81
CA GLY A 55 -34.77 18.28 4.41
C GLY A 55 -35.79 19.41 4.22
N LYS A 56 -36.40 19.94 5.29
CA LYS A 56 -37.33 21.08 5.24
C LYS A 56 -36.93 22.22 6.16
N ASN A 57 -36.44 21.90 7.35
CA ASN A 57 -36.00 22.84 8.37
C ASN A 57 -34.57 22.54 8.78
N ILE A 58 -33.82 23.61 9.09
CA ILE A 58 -32.50 23.51 9.71
C ILE A 58 -32.67 23.85 11.19
N ARG A 59 -32.10 23.01 12.07
CA ARG A 59 -32.05 23.25 13.51
C ARG A 59 -30.63 23.12 14.03
N THR A 60 -30.33 23.89 15.06
CA THR A 60 -29.08 23.80 15.79
C THR A 60 -29.24 22.90 17.02
N VAL A 61 -28.32 21.96 17.20
CA VAL A 61 -28.30 21.00 18.31
C VAL A 61 -26.99 21.18 19.07
N GLU A 62 -27.09 21.52 20.35
CA GLU A 62 -25.94 21.66 21.23
C GLU A 62 -25.61 20.33 21.91
N ILE A 63 -24.35 19.91 21.82
CA ILE A 63 -23.83 18.69 22.44
C ILE A 63 -22.66 19.05 23.35
N ASN A 64 -22.65 18.47 24.55
CA ASN A 64 -21.52 18.53 25.47
C ASN A 64 -20.99 17.12 25.73
N LYS A 65 -19.70 16.91 25.51
CA LYS A 65 -19.02 15.62 25.60
C LYS A 65 -17.56 15.77 26.07
N GLY A 66 -16.88 14.66 26.32
CA GLY A 66 -15.42 14.64 26.46
C GLY A 66 -14.71 15.05 25.16
N GLU A 67 -13.48 15.55 25.27
CA GLU A 67 -12.69 16.07 24.15
C GLU A 67 -12.44 15.00 23.07
N TYR A 68 -12.37 13.73 23.44
CA TYR A 68 -12.19 12.62 22.49
C TYR A 68 -13.38 11.67 22.42
N ASP A 69 -14.48 12.00 23.10
CA ASP A 69 -15.67 11.18 23.04
C ASP A 69 -16.29 11.29 21.65
N GLU A 70 -16.77 10.17 21.11
CA GLU A 70 -17.53 10.17 19.86
C GLU A 70 -18.92 10.81 20.07
N ILE A 71 -19.41 11.50 19.04
CA ILE A 71 -20.78 12.04 19.03
C ILE A 71 -21.79 10.89 18.87
N GLY A 72 -21.44 9.86 18.09
CA GLY A 72 -22.26 8.67 17.80
C GLY A 72 -23.13 8.78 16.54
N LEU A 73 -22.67 9.53 15.53
CA LEU A 73 -23.29 9.56 14.21
C LEU A 73 -22.59 8.57 13.28
N GLU A 74 -23.37 7.76 12.58
CA GLU A 74 -22.90 6.79 11.60
C GLU A 74 -23.40 7.21 10.20
N PHE A 75 -22.54 7.11 9.20
CA PHE A 75 -22.79 7.56 7.83
C PHE A 75 -22.77 6.40 6.84
N GLU A 76 -23.41 6.60 5.68
CA GLU A 76 -23.63 5.55 4.68
C GLU A 76 -22.33 5.04 4.04
N THR A 77 -21.37 5.94 3.81
CA THR A 77 -20.01 5.58 3.39
C THR A 77 -19.02 6.10 4.42
N TYR A 78 -17.90 5.38 4.59
CA TYR A 78 -16.83 5.81 5.50
C TYR A 78 -16.28 7.19 5.14
N LEU A 79 -16.18 7.49 3.84
CA LEU A 79 -15.72 8.79 3.35
C LEU A 79 -16.78 9.89 3.43
N MET A 80 -18.03 9.56 3.80
CA MET A 80 -19.16 10.49 3.80
C MET A 80 -19.49 11.06 2.40
N ASP A 81 -18.98 10.40 1.35
CA ASP A 81 -19.07 10.76 -0.07
C ASP A 81 -18.68 9.55 -0.96
N GLU A 82 -18.79 9.70 -2.28
CA GLU A 82 -18.30 8.71 -3.26
C GLU A 82 -16.77 8.81 -3.46
N GLN A 83 -16.12 7.67 -3.74
CA GLN A 83 -14.68 7.61 -4.01
C GLN A 83 -14.35 8.22 -5.38
N HIS A 84 -13.30 9.07 -5.42
CA HIS A 84 -12.86 9.68 -6.67
C HIS A 84 -11.88 8.78 -7.44
N SER A 85 -12.23 8.47 -8.69
CA SER A 85 -11.37 7.66 -9.56
C SER A 85 -10.26 8.47 -10.25
N CYS A 86 -9.08 7.84 -10.39
CA CYS A 86 -7.94 8.36 -11.13
C CYS A 86 -8.30 8.60 -12.59
N ARG A 87 -8.01 9.81 -13.08
CA ARG A 87 -8.24 10.20 -14.49
C ARG A 87 -7.01 10.01 -15.38
N ASN A 88 -5.89 9.60 -14.79
CA ASN A 88 -4.63 9.39 -15.51
C ASN A 88 -4.66 8.11 -16.35
N LYS A 89 -3.92 8.14 -17.46
CA LYS A 89 -3.72 7.00 -18.36
C LYS A 89 -2.22 6.74 -18.49
N CYS A 90 -1.59 6.49 -17.34
CA CYS A 90 -0.16 6.38 -17.25
C CYS A 90 0.37 5.25 -18.15
N ILE A 91 1.50 5.47 -18.81
CA ILE A 91 2.14 4.49 -19.69
C ILE A 91 2.51 3.18 -18.94
N PHE A 92 2.66 3.28 -17.62
CA PHE A 92 3.01 2.20 -16.69
C PHE A 92 1.83 1.78 -15.78
N CYS A 93 0.60 2.24 -16.04
CA CYS A 93 -0.54 1.96 -15.14
C CYS A 93 -0.79 0.44 -15.03
N PHE A 94 -0.59 -0.13 -13.84
CA PHE A 94 -0.79 -1.56 -13.60
C PHE A 94 -2.23 -2.02 -13.83
N ILE A 95 -3.20 -1.19 -13.49
CA ILE A 95 -4.63 -1.52 -13.68
C ILE A 95 -5.00 -1.65 -15.16
N ASP A 96 -4.40 -0.85 -16.05
CA ASP A 96 -4.67 -0.93 -17.50
C ASP A 96 -4.13 -2.21 -18.14
N GLN A 97 -3.23 -2.92 -17.45
CA GLN A 97 -2.62 -4.18 -17.89
C GLN A 97 -3.12 -5.40 -17.09
N LEU A 98 -4.29 -5.28 -16.44
CA LEU A 98 -4.99 -6.44 -15.87
C LEU A 98 -5.73 -7.23 -16.97
N PRO A 99 -5.81 -8.57 -16.88
CA PRO A 99 -6.63 -9.36 -17.77
C PRO A 99 -8.10 -8.95 -17.66
N LYS A 100 -8.88 -9.20 -18.71
CA LYS A 100 -10.33 -8.99 -18.70
C LYS A 100 -11.05 -10.08 -17.91
N GLY A 101 -12.16 -9.72 -17.26
CA GLY A 101 -13.04 -10.67 -16.56
C GLY A 101 -12.79 -10.81 -15.06
N LEU A 102 -11.88 -10.03 -14.48
CA LEU A 102 -11.68 -9.94 -13.04
C LEU A 102 -12.83 -9.20 -12.35
N ARG A 103 -12.85 -9.26 -11.02
CA ARG A 103 -13.78 -8.49 -10.18
C ARG A 103 -13.69 -6.99 -10.48
N LYS A 104 -14.85 -6.33 -10.53
CA LYS A 104 -14.97 -4.90 -10.88
C LYS A 104 -14.12 -3.99 -9.99
N SER A 105 -13.99 -4.32 -8.71
CA SER A 105 -13.18 -3.54 -7.75
C SER A 105 -11.70 -3.48 -8.12
N LEU A 106 -11.15 -4.52 -8.78
CA LEU A 106 -9.74 -4.55 -9.18
C LEU A 106 -9.43 -3.60 -10.35
N TYR A 107 -10.44 -3.21 -11.13
CA TYR A 107 -10.29 -2.23 -12.20
C TYR A 107 -10.48 -0.78 -11.74
N PHE A 108 -10.81 -0.56 -10.46
CA PHE A 108 -10.96 0.78 -9.92
C PHE A 108 -9.58 1.40 -9.70
N LYS A 109 -9.31 2.52 -10.39
CA LYS A 109 -8.10 3.30 -10.18
C LYS A 109 -8.37 4.33 -9.10
N ASP A 110 -7.73 4.17 -7.94
CA ASP A 110 -7.84 5.14 -6.86
C ASP A 110 -6.88 6.33 -7.07
N ASP A 111 -7.34 7.53 -6.70
CA ASP A 111 -6.58 8.79 -6.66
C ASP A 111 -7.25 9.79 -5.70
N ASP A 112 -7.87 9.28 -4.63
CA ASP A 112 -8.63 10.08 -3.65
C ASP A 112 -7.72 10.62 -2.53
N SER A 113 -7.68 11.95 -2.36
CA SER A 113 -6.82 12.63 -1.38
C SER A 113 -7.14 12.27 0.07
N ARG A 114 -8.40 11.94 0.37
CA ARG A 114 -8.83 11.53 1.71
C ARG A 114 -8.25 10.17 2.07
N LEU A 115 -8.19 9.26 1.10
CA LEU A 115 -7.61 7.94 1.28
C LEU A 115 -6.09 8.00 1.45
N SER A 116 -5.44 9.06 0.93
CA SER A 116 -4.01 9.30 1.20
C SER A 116 -3.72 9.53 2.68
N PHE A 117 -4.49 10.40 3.33
CA PHE A 117 -4.31 10.64 4.76
C PHE A 117 -4.86 9.51 5.63
N LEU A 118 -6.02 8.96 5.28
CA LEU A 118 -6.72 7.98 6.13
C LEU A 118 -6.12 6.58 6.04
N PHE A 119 -5.55 6.22 4.89
CA PHE A 119 -5.11 4.86 4.60
C PHE A 119 -3.74 4.78 3.93
N GLY A 120 -3.04 5.91 3.75
CA GLY A 120 -1.72 5.93 3.14
C GLY A 120 -1.72 5.77 1.62
N ASN A 121 -2.87 5.90 0.95
CA ASN A 121 -2.93 5.77 -0.51
C ASN A 121 -2.13 6.87 -1.22
N TYR A 122 -1.48 6.54 -2.32
CA TYR A 122 -0.75 7.54 -3.08
C TYR A 122 -1.67 8.31 -4.02
N ILE A 123 -1.57 9.65 -4.00
CA ILE A 123 -2.26 10.53 -4.93
C ILE A 123 -1.32 11.17 -5.94
N THR A 124 -1.85 11.46 -7.12
CA THR A 124 -1.10 12.08 -8.21
C THR A 124 -1.12 13.61 -8.18
N LEU A 125 -1.98 14.18 -7.31
CA LEU A 125 -2.33 15.61 -7.25
C LEU A 125 -3.01 16.14 -8.52
N THR A 126 -3.38 15.30 -9.48
CA THR A 126 -4.01 15.75 -10.73
C THR A 126 -5.51 15.91 -10.64
N ASN A 127 -6.12 15.24 -9.66
CA ASN A 127 -7.55 15.28 -9.39
C ASN A 127 -7.92 16.23 -8.23
N ILE A 128 -6.92 16.79 -7.52
CA ILE A 128 -7.13 17.63 -6.36
C ILE A 128 -7.58 19.05 -6.77
N THR A 129 -8.58 19.56 -6.07
CA THR A 129 -9.12 20.90 -6.24
C THR A 129 -8.42 21.93 -5.36
N GLU A 130 -8.54 23.21 -5.70
CA GLU A 130 -7.98 24.29 -4.88
C GLU A 130 -8.52 24.29 -3.45
N HIS A 131 -9.82 24.01 -3.30
CA HIS A 131 -10.48 23.87 -2.01
C HIS A 131 -9.85 22.74 -1.16
N GLU A 132 -9.58 21.58 -1.75
CA GLU A 132 -8.92 20.48 -1.04
C GLU A 132 -7.48 20.83 -0.65
N ILE A 133 -6.74 21.54 -1.50
CA ILE A 133 -5.38 22.00 -1.18
C ILE A 133 -5.39 22.96 0.01
N GLU A 134 -6.24 23.99 -0.02
CA GLU A 134 -6.38 24.95 1.08
C GLU A 134 -6.79 24.25 2.38
N ARG A 135 -7.69 23.27 2.28
CA ARG A 135 -8.16 22.48 3.40
C ARG A 135 -7.06 21.64 4.04
N ILE A 136 -6.28 20.93 3.23
CA ILE A 136 -5.10 20.19 3.68
C ILE A 136 -4.13 21.10 4.44
N ILE A 137 -3.85 22.28 3.89
CA ILE A 137 -2.95 23.26 4.51
C ILE A 137 -3.53 23.79 5.82
N LYS A 138 -4.81 24.22 5.82
CA LYS A 138 -5.50 24.79 6.99
C LYS A 138 -5.58 23.81 8.14
N MET A 139 -5.87 22.54 7.85
CA MET A 139 -6.02 21.48 8.84
C MET A 139 -4.70 20.78 9.18
N HIS A 140 -3.61 21.15 8.49
CA HIS A 140 -2.29 20.54 8.63
C HIS A 140 -2.31 19.00 8.49
N ILE A 141 -3.04 18.53 7.47
CA ILE A 141 -3.22 17.10 7.19
C ILE A 141 -1.88 16.52 6.71
N SER A 142 -1.26 15.70 7.55
CA SER A 142 0.10 15.19 7.35
C SER A 142 0.28 13.80 8.00
N PRO A 143 1.03 12.86 7.39
CA PRO A 143 1.73 12.97 6.10
C PRO A 143 0.78 12.85 4.89
N ILE A 144 1.29 13.22 3.70
CA ILE A 144 0.63 12.98 2.41
C ILE A 144 1.54 12.15 1.52
N ASN A 145 0.97 11.10 0.92
CA ASN A 145 1.68 10.19 0.04
C ASN A 145 1.40 10.58 -1.43
N VAL A 146 2.45 10.94 -2.18
CA VAL A 146 2.33 11.49 -3.54
C VAL A 146 3.07 10.65 -4.58
N SER A 147 2.35 10.17 -5.59
CA SER A 147 2.95 9.55 -6.78
C SER A 147 3.51 10.64 -7.71
N VAL A 148 4.80 10.92 -7.57
CA VAL A 148 5.49 11.99 -8.31
C VAL A 148 5.86 11.51 -9.71
N HIS A 149 6.51 10.34 -9.79
CA HIS A 149 7.12 9.71 -10.97
C HIS A 149 8.22 10.52 -11.68
N THR A 150 8.08 11.84 -11.81
CA THR A 150 9.12 12.77 -12.27
C THR A 150 8.74 14.20 -11.90
N THR A 151 9.72 15.06 -11.59
CA THR A 151 9.52 16.50 -11.41
C THR A 151 9.63 17.29 -12.72
N ASN A 152 9.87 16.63 -13.85
CA ASN A 152 9.86 17.25 -15.17
C ASN A 152 8.41 17.44 -15.65
N PRO A 153 7.89 18.69 -15.77
CA PRO A 153 6.47 18.90 -16.08
C PRO A 153 6.04 18.32 -17.43
N GLU A 154 6.88 18.44 -18.46
CA GLU A 154 6.58 17.91 -19.79
C GLU A 154 6.61 16.38 -19.81
N LEU A 155 7.62 15.78 -19.17
CA LEU A 155 7.72 14.33 -19.06
C LEU A 155 6.57 13.77 -18.22
N ARG A 156 6.19 14.43 -17.12
CA ARG A 156 5.07 14.01 -16.27
C ARG A 156 3.76 13.98 -17.06
N CYS A 157 3.49 15.01 -17.87
CA CYS A 157 2.34 15.03 -18.77
C CYS A 157 2.35 13.87 -19.77
N LYS A 158 3.51 13.54 -20.35
CA LYS A 158 3.67 12.41 -21.29
C LYS A 158 3.45 11.07 -20.60
N MET A 159 4.13 10.84 -19.47
CA MET A 159 4.09 9.59 -18.72
C MET A 159 2.70 9.30 -18.17
N MET A 160 2.00 10.31 -17.65
CA MET A 160 0.66 10.15 -17.07
C MET A 160 -0.47 10.27 -18.10
N ASN A 161 -0.12 10.68 -19.33
CA ASN A 161 -1.05 11.02 -20.40
C ASN A 161 -2.16 11.96 -19.91
N ASN A 162 -1.75 13.01 -19.17
CA ASN A 162 -2.62 14.00 -18.57
C ASN A 162 -1.98 15.39 -18.69
N ARG A 163 -2.63 16.30 -19.42
CA ARG A 163 -2.14 17.66 -19.67
C ARG A 163 -1.98 18.52 -18.40
N PHE A 164 -2.65 18.15 -17.30
CA PHE A 164 -2.59 18.87 -16.03
C PHE A 164 -1.49 18.35 -15.09
N ALA A 165 -0.88 17.20 -15.41
CA ALA A 165 0.07 16.54 -14.51
C ALA A 165 1.32 17.36 -14.21
N GLY A 166 1.83 18.09 -15.21
CA GLY A 166 2.96 19.00 -15.04
C GLY A 166 2.65 20.18 -14.12
N GLU A 167 1.46 20.77 -14.25
CA GLU A 167 1.03 21.91 -13.42
C GLU A 167 0.79 21.48 -11.96
N ALA A 168 0.27 20.28 -11.75
CA ALA A 168 0.02 19.71 -10.42
C ALA A 168 1.29 19.59 -9.55
N LEU A 169 2.49 19.58 -10.15
CA LEU A 169 3.76 19.59 -9.40
C LEU A 169 3.91 20.83 -8.51
N LYS A 170 3.29 21.96 -8.86
CA LYS A 170 3.34 23.18 -8.03
C LYS A 170 2.73 22.96 -6.65
N ASN A 171 1.80 22.01 -6.52
CA ASN A 171 1.14 21.69 -5.26
C ASN A 171 2.09 21.00 -4.27
N LEU A 172 3.09 20.24 -4.76
CA LEU A 172 4.16 19.70 -3.89
C LEU A 172 4.85 20.82 -3.12
N LYS A 173 5.25 21.88 -3.84
CA LYS A 173 5.89 23.04 -3.23
C LYS A 173 4.95 23.74 -2.23
N ARG A 174 3.67 23.89 -2.57
CA ARG A 174 2.68 24.51 -1.66
C ARG A 174 2.54 23.74 -0.34
N PHE A 175 2.52 22.41 -0.40
CA PHE A 175 2.45 21.56 0.80
C PHE A 175 3.75 21.62 1.61
N ALA A 176 4.91 21.55 0.94
CA ALA A 176 6.21 21.70 1.60
C ALA A 176 6.36 23.08 2.27
N ASP A 177 6.01 24.17 1.59
CA ASP A 177 6.04 25.54 2.14
C ASP A 177 5.10 25.69 3.35
N ALA A 178 4.02 24.90 3.41
CA ALA A 178 3.06 24.87 4.51
C ALA A 178 3.47 23.94 5.67
N GLY A 179 4.64 23.28 5.58
CA GLY A 179 5.16 22.37 6.59
C GLY A 179 4.48 21.00 6.62
N ILE A 180 3.82 20.59 5.54
CA ILE A 180 3.21 19.25 5.43
C ILE A 180 4.29 18.23 5.07
N THR A 181 4.41 17.17 5.87
CA THR A 181 5.27 16.02 5.57
C THR A 181 4.81 15.31 4.31
N LEU A 182 5.73 15.12 3.35
CA LEU A 182 5.48 14.49 2.05
C LEU A 182 6.26 13.19 1.93
N ASN A 183 5.56 12.07 1.71
CA ASN A 183 6.16 10.84 1.23
C ASN A 183 5.90 10.73 -0.27
N CYS A 184 6.91 10.33 -1.04
CA CYS A 184 6.83 10.29 -2.49
C CYS A 184 7.03 8.87 -3.02
N GLN A 185 6.43 8.58 -4.17
CA GLN A 185 6.68 7.35 -4.90
C GLN A 185 7.05 7.66 -6.36
N ILE A 186 8.01 6.91 -6.88
CA ILE A 186 8.45 6.94 -8.27
C ILE A 186 8.37 5.53 -8.83
N VAL A 187 7.65 5.39 -9.94
CA VAL A 187 7.70 4.17 -10.77
C VAL A 187 8.71 4.48 -11.87
N ALA A 188 9.88 3.87 -11.78
CA ALA A 188 10.96 4.07 -12.73
C ALA A 188 10.70 3.24 -13.99
N CYS A 189 10.83 3.86 -15.15
CA CYS A 189 10.63 3.26 -16.46
C CYS A 189 11.94 3.41 -17.27
N PRO A 190 12.56 2.30 -17.71
CA PRO A 190 13.84 2.33 -18.42
C PRO A 190 13.81 3.24 -19.66
N GLY A 191 14.78 4.15 -19.76
CA GLY A 191 14.92 5.09 -20.87
C GLY A 191 13.86 6.20 -20.93
N ILE A 192 13.11 6.41 -19.84
CA ILE A 192 12.03 7.42 -19.78
C ILE A 192 12.25 8.40 -18.63
N ASN A 193 12.16 7.93 -17.38
CA ASN A 193 12.34 8.74 -16.17
C ASN A 193 13.40 8.16 -15.23
N ASP A 194 14.29 7.31 -15.75
CA ASP A 194 15.48 6.82 -15.08
C ASP A 194 16.72 7.68 -15.39
N GLY A 195 17.90 7.26 -14.93
CA GLY A 195 19.17 7.94 -15.23
C GLY A 195 19.18 9.42 -14.82
N ASP A 196 19.53 10.30 -15.76
CA ASP A 196 19.64 11.75 -15.50
C ASP A 196 18.30 12.39 -15.09
N GLU A 197 17.17 11.91 -15.63
CA GLU A 197 15.84 12.42 -15.25
C GLU A 197 15.45 11.96 -13.84
N LEU A 198 15.87 10.76 -13.42
CA LEU A 198 15.70 10.31 -12.04
C LEU A 198 16.56 11.15 -11.10
N LEU A 199 17.84 11.37 -11.43
CA LEU A 199 18.74 12.21 -10.64
C LEU A 199 18.21 13.63 -10.48
N ARG A 200 17.68 14.22 -11.55
CA ARG A 200 16.99 15.51 -11.48
C ARG A 200 15.80 15.45 -10.53
N THR A 201 14.95 14.42 -10.65
CA THR A 201 13.77 14.25 -9.81
C THR A 201 14.16 14.14 -8.33
N MET A 202 15.17 13.34 -8.00
CA MET A 202 15.66 13.21 -6.63
C MET A 202 16.21 14.53 -6.09
N ARG A 203 16.97 15.30 -6.89
CA ARG A 203 17.44 16.64 -6.50
C ARG A 203 16.30 17.60 -6.21
N ASP A 204 15.28 17.61 -7.06
CA ASP A 204 14.13 18.49 -6.89
C ASP A 204 13.34 18.12 -5.62
N LEU A 205 13.15 16.82 -5.35
CA LEU A 205 12.48 16.33 -4.14
C LEU A 205 13.29 16.57 -2.86
N GLU A 206 14.61 16.38 -2.89
CA GLU A 206 15.50 16.72 -1.79
C GLU A 206 15.37 18.21 -1.43
N ASN A 207 15.39 19.10 -2.44
CA ASN A 207 15.25 20.55 -2.24
C ASN A 207 13.87 20.95 -1.70
N LEU A 208 12.84 20.14 -1.91
CA LEU A 208 11.51 20.32 -1.32
C LEU A 208 11.43 19.83 0.13
N GLY A 209 12.44 19.13 0.64
CA GLY A 209 12.45 18.61 2.00
C GLY A 209 11.45 17.47 2.20
N VAL A 210 11.24 16.61 1.19
CA VAL A 210 10.39 15.44 1.35
C VAL A 210 10.93 14.49 2.42
N GLU A 211 10.02 13.74 3.04
CA GLU A 211 10.35 12.86 4.15
C GLU A 211 10.97 11.56 3.67
N MET A 212 10.34 10.93 2.70
CA MET A 212 10.80 9.67 2.13
C MET A 212 10.33 9.57 0.69
N THR A 213 11.11 8.89 -0.16
CA THR A 213 10.78 8.57 -1.54
C THR A 213 11.08 7.11 -1.84
N ALA A 214 10.04 6.33 -2.11
CA ALA A 214 10.14 4.96 -2.62
C ALA A 214 10.29 4.97 -4.14
N ILE A 215 11.29 4.26 -4.66
CA ILE A 215 11.57 4.16 -6.09
C ILE A 215 11.50 2.69 -6.49
N VAL A 216 10.48 2.33 -7.27
CA VAL A 216 10.19 0.96 -7.67
C VAL A 216 10.33 0.79 -9.19
N PRO A 217 10.78 -0.38 -9.68
CA PRO A 217 10.82 -0.63 -11.11
C PRO A 217 9.39 -0.80 -11.66
N VAL A 218 9.20 -0.51 -12.95
CA VAL A 218 7.92 -0.76 -13.59
C VAL A 218 7.61 -2.26 -13.69
N GLY A 219 6.47 -2.67 -13.13
CA GLY A 219 5.92 -4.01 -13.29
C GLY A 219 5.14 -4.17 -14.59
N LEU A 220 5.46 -5.19 -15.38
CA LEU A 220 4.82 -5.46 -16.68
C LEU A 220 4.16 -6.84 -16.69
N THR A 221 2.90 -6.89 -17.12
CA THR A 221 2.17 -8.15 -17.37
C THR A 221 2.21 -8.51 -18.86
N ALA A 222 1.76 -9.71 -19.22
CA ALA A 222 1.53 -10.08 -20.62
C ALA A 222 0.30 -9.39 -21.26
N TYR A 223 -0.57 -8.74 -20.48
CA TYR A 223 -1.80 -8.12 -20.97
C TYR A 223 -1.60 -6.64 -21.32
N ARG A 224 -0.66 -6.36 -22.22
CA ARG A 224 -0.29 -4.99 -22.61
C ARG A 224 -0.61 -4.64 -24.06
N ASP A 225 -1.41 -5.44 -24.75
CA ASP A 225 -1.79 -5.20 -26.13
C ASP A 225 -2.50 -3.84 -26.28
N GLY A 226 -1.92 -2.96 -27.11
CA GLY A 226 -2.43 -1.60 -27.34
C GLY A 226 -2.02 -0.56 -26.30
N LEU A 227 -1.23 -0.91 -25.29
CA LEU A 227 -0.62 0.02 -24.35
C LEU A 227 0.72 0.57 -24.87
N TYR A 228 1.23 1.60 -24.21
CA TYR A 228 2.55 2.16 -24.53
C TYR A 228 3.65 1.08 -24.43
N PRO A 229 4.53 0.95 -25.44
CA PRO A 229 5.58 -0.06 -25.44
C PRO A 229 6.64 0.30 -24.39
N LEU A 230 6.62 -0.41 -23.27
CA LEU A 230 7.61 -0.31 -22.22
C LEU A 230 8.60 -1.47 -22.30
N VAL A 231 9.85 -1.18 -21.94
CA VAL A 231 10.90 -2.19 -21.78
C VAL A 231 11.04 -2.47 -20.28
N PRO A 232 11.05 -3.74 -19.85
CA PRO A 232 11.31 -4.07 -18.45
C PRO A 232 12.77 -3.79 -18.09
N TYR A 233 13.04 -3.56 -16.81
CA TYR A 233 14.41 -3.58 -16.31
C TYR A 233 15.06 -4.96 -16.53
N ASN A 234 16.33 -4.93 -16.91
CA ASN A 234 17.21 -6.10 -16.88
C ASN A 234 18.24 -5.93 -15.77
N LYS A 235 19.10 -6.94 -15.58
CA LYS A 235 20.12 -6.94 -14.55
C LYS A 235 21.02 -5.70 -14.59
N GLU A 236 21.48 -5.31 -15.77
CA GLU A 236 22.40 -4.19 -15.95
C GLU A 236 21.74 -2.84 -15.66
N THR A 237 20.55 -2.60 -16.22
CA THR A 237 19.80 -1.34 -16.05
C THR A 237 19.23 -1.20 -14.63
N ALA A 238 18.84 -2.32 -14.00
CA ALA A 238 18.46 -2.34 -12.60
C ALA A 238 19.65 -1.98 -11.70
N ALA A 239 20.81 -2.58 -11.94
CA ALA A 239 22.03 -2.29 -11.18
C ALA A 239 22.44 -0.81 -11.30
N GLN A 240 22.41 -0.24 -12.51
CA GLN A 240 22.72 1.18 -12.73
C GLN A 240 21.77 2.12 -12.00
N THR A 241 20.47 1.82 -12.04
CA THR A 241 19.44 2.61 -11.35
C THR A 241 19.59 2.48 -9.83
N LEU A 242 19.86 1.27 -9.35
CA LEU A 242 20.11 0.99 -7.94
C LEU A 242 21.34 1.74 -7.42
N ASP A 243 22.45 1.72 -8.16
CA ASP A 243 23.67 2.48 -7.82
C ASP A 243 23.37 3.97 -7.65
N LEU A 244 22.55 4.54 -8.54
CA LEU A 244 22.16 5.95 -8.49
C LEU A 244 21.33 6.27 -7.24
N ILE A 245 20.35 5.41 -6.91
CA ILE A 245 19.47 5.61 -5.74
C ILE A 245 20.25 5.45 -4.44
N GLU A 246 21.12 4.44 -4.35
CA GLU A 246 21.94 4.18 -3.16
C GLU A 246 22.91 5.32 -2.90
N GLN A 247 23.69 5.73 -3.91
CA GLN A 247 24.63 6.84 -3.80
C GLN A 247 23.93 8.13 -3.35
N TYR A 248 22.77 8.44 -3.94
CA TYR A 248 22.05 9.65 -3.58
C TYR A 248 21.46 9.60 -2.16
N GLY A 249 20.95 8.45 -1.75
CA GLY A 249 20.44 8.31 -0.40
C GLY A 249 21.54 8.26 0.67
N ASP A 250 22.73 7.75 0.37
CA ASP A 250 23.90 7.84 1.26
C ASP A 250 24.35 9.29 1.43
N MET A 251 24.38 10.05 0.33
CA MET A 251 24.61 11.49 0.39
C MET A 251 23.57 12.22 1.27
N CYS A 252 22.29 11.83 1.19
CA CYS A 252 21.26 12.40 2.07
C CYS A 252 21.50 12.04 3.54
N LYS A 253 21.88 10.78 3.83
CA LYS A 253 22.19 10.32 5.18
C LYS A 253 23.37 11.07 5.78
N GLU A 254 24.43 11.31 5.00
CA GLU A 254 25.57 12.13 5.44
C GLU A 254 25.20 13.59 5.70
N LYS A 255 24.35 14.18 4.85
CA LYS A 255 23.99 15.60 4.91
C LYS A 255 22.92 15.92 5.95
N TYR A 256 21.95 15.04 6.15
CA TYR A 256 20.75 15.27 6.96
C TYR A 256 20.61 14.30 8.14
N GLY A 257 21.47 13.29 8.25
CA GLY A 257 21.36 12.24 9.26
C GLY A 257 20.30 11.17 8.97
N ARG A 258 19.63 11.25 7.81
CA ARG A 258 18.56 10.34 7.39
C ARG A 258 18.56 10.12 5.88
N ARG A 259 18.13 8.95 5.44
CA ARG A 259 17.97 8.61 4.02
C ARG A 259 16.60 9.07 3.53
N ILE A 260 16.59 9.72 2.37
CA ILE A 260 15.35 10.21 1.74
C ILE A 260 14.91 9.28 0.61
N PHE A 261 15.84 8.61 -0.08
CA PHE A 261 15.55 7.81 -1.27
C PHE A 261 15.86 6.33 -1.03
N PHE A 262 14.87 5.49 -1.33
CA PHE A 262 14.97 4.05 -1.15
C PHE A 262 14.56 3.32 -2.43
N ALA A 263 15.35 2.33 -2.81
CA ALA A 263 15.00 1.42 -3.90
C ALA A 263 14.09 0.31 -3.37
N GLY A 264 13.06 -0.05 -4.14
CA GLY A 264 12.26 -1.23 -3.87
C GLY A 264 13.11 -2.50 -3.96
N ASP A 265 12.74 -3.51 -3.17
CA ASP A 265 13.45 -4.80 -3.09
C ASP A 265 13.60 -5.46 -4.47
N GLU A 266 12.65 -5.21 -5.38
CA GLU A 266 12.70 -5.71 -6.76
C GLU A 266 13.93 -5.25 -7.54
N PHE A 267 14.48 -4.04 -7.28
CA PHE A 267 15.74 -3.62 -7.91
C PHE A 267 16.91 -4.49 -7.49
N TYR A 268 16.99 -4.86 -6.22
CA TYR A 268 18.04 -5.75 -5.70
C TYR A 268 17.91 -7.16 -6.27
N ILE A 269 16.67 -7.67 -6.36
CA ILE A 269 16.37 -8.96 -6.97
C ILE A 269 16.80 -8.98 -8.45
N LEU A 270 16.39 -7.97 -9.23
CA LEU A 270 16.72 -7.86 -10.65
C LEU A 270 18.22 -7.69 -10.88
N ALA A 271 18.90 -6.91 -10.05
CA ALA A 271 20.34 -6.70 -10.13
C ALA A 271 21.16 -7.89 -9.60
N GLU A 272 20.52 -8.89 -9.00
CA GLU A 272 21.13 -10.01 -8.27
C GLU A 272 22.12 -9.54 -7.19
N ARG A 273 21.72 -8.53 -6.42
CA ARG A 273 22.50 -7.98 -5.30
C ARG A 273 21.94 -8.42 -3.95
N GLU A 274 22.76 -8.31 -2.91
CA GLU A 274 22.32 -8.56 -1.55
C GLU A 274 21.34 -7.47 -1.11
N ILE A 275 20.33 -7.87 -0.33
CA ILE A 275 19.40 -6.95 0.31
C ILE A 275 20.12 -6.26 1.46
N PRO A 276 20.04 -4.92 1.59
CA PRO A 276 20.60 -4.19 2.72
C PRO A 276 20.12 -4.71 4.07
N ALA A 277 20.93 -4.48 5.10
CA ALA A 277 20.55 -4.79 6.48
C ALA A 277 19.40 -3.88 6.97
N PRO A 278 18.63 -4.27 8.00
CA PRO A 278 17.51 -3.47 8.52
C PRO A 278 17.84 -2.01 8.82
N GLU A 279 19.05 -1.71 9.31
CA GLU A 279 19.48 -0.35 9.65
C GLU A 279 19.59 0.59 8.45
N PHE A 280 19.62 0.04 7.23
CA PHE A 280 19.54 0.82 5.99
C PHE A 280 18.16 1.46 5.80
N TYR A 281 17.11 0.77 6.23
CA TYR A 281 15.70 1.14 6.00
C TYR A 281 15.11 2.02 7.11
N GLU A 282 15.89 2.33 8.15
CA GLU A 282 15.49 3.17 9.27
C GLU A 282 14.21 2.62 9.93
N ASP A 283 13.12 3.37 9.92
CA ASP A 283 11.84 2.96 10.53
C ASP A 283 10.94 2.16 9.56
N PHE A 284 11.48 1.71 8.41
CA PHE A 284 10.73 0.92 7.42
C PHE A 284 9.47 1.63 6.86
N SER A 285 9.52 2.96 6.73
CA SER A 285 8.39 3.81 6.35
C SER A 285 7.78 3.53 4.96
N ALA A 286 8.42 2.70 4.14
CA ALA A 286 8.01 2.35 2.76
C ALA A 286 7.76 0.86 2.54
N LEU A 287 7.46 0.08 3.60
CA LEU A 287 7.19 -1.36 3.47
C LEU A 287 6.05 -1.65 2.49
N GLU A 288 4.98 -0.87 2.54
CA GLU A 288 3.82 -1.00 1.63
C GLU A 288 4.17 -0.72 0.16
N ASP A 289 5.27 0.01 -0.09
CA ASP A 289 5.80 0.27 -1.43
C ASP A 289 6.76 -0.82 -1.92
N GLY A 290 6.94 -1.91 -1.16
CA GLY A 290 7.88 -2.97 -1.49
C GLY A 290 9.34 -2.62 -1.20
N VAL A 291 9.59 -1.69 -0.26
CA VAL A 291 10.93 -1.30 0.18
C VAL A 291 11.22 -1.93 1.54
N GLY A 292 12.24 -2.79 1.60
CA GLY A 292 12.74 -3.38 2.85
C GLY A 292 11.91 -4.55 3.37
N MET A 293 10.95 -5.07 2.61
CA MET A 293 10.09 -6.19 3.03
C MET A 293 10.92 -7.44 3.36
N ILE A 294 11.94 -7.73 2.55
CA ILE A 294 12.80 -8.90 2.76
C ILE A 294 13.67 -8.72 4.00
N ALA A 295 14.24 -7.53 4.19
CA ALA A 295 15.06 -7.22 5.35
C ALA A 295 14.24 -7.29 6.64
N TYR A 296 13.05 -6.68 6.64
CA TYR A 296 12.10 -6.71 7.75
C TYR A 296 11.72 -8.14 8.12
N LEU A 297 11.22 -8.94 7.16
CA LEU A 297 10.82 -10.32 7.44
C LEU A 297 12.00 -11.17 7.94
N THR A 298 13.19 -10.97 7.39
CA THR A 298 14.40 -11.69 7.82
C THR A 298 14.74 -11.36 9.27
N ASP A 299 14.67 -10.08 9.66
CA ASP A 299 14.97 -9.64 11.02
C ASP A 299 13.91 -10.11 12.00
N ASP A 300 12.64 -9.93 11.66
CA ASP A 300 11.50 -10.30 12.50
C ASP A 300 11.44 -11.83 12.75
N VAL A 301 11.82 -12.64 11.76
CA VAL A 301 11.99 -14.09 11.95
C VAL A 301 13.13 -14.40 12.92
N LYS A 302 14.26 -13.68 12.86
CA LYS A 302 15.37 -13.91 13.82
C LYS A 302 14.92 -13.58 15.24
N TRP A 303 14.25 -12.46 15.45
CA TRP A 303 13.68 -12.09 16.74
C TRP A 303 12.70 -13.13 17.26
N ALA A 304 11.74 -13.54 16.42
CA ALA A 304 10.78 -14.58 16.77
C ALA A 304 11.47 -15.90 17.14
N LEU A 305 12.52 -16.28 16.41
CA LEU A 305 13.31 -17.45 16.75
C LEU A 305 14.10 -17.26 18.04
N GLU A 306 14.66 -16.10 18.36
CA GLU A 306 15.39 -15.87 19.61
C GLU A 306 14.48 -15.96 20.85
N GLU A 307 13.27 -15.40 20.77
CA GLU A 307 12.29 -15.43 21.86
C GLU A 307 11.65 -16.81 22.07
N PHE A 308 11.71 -17.68 21.06
CA PHE A 308 11.05 -18.97 21.12
C PHE A 308 11.79 -19.95 22.05
N GLU A 309 11.32 -20.09 23.28
CA GLU A 309 11.74 -21.14 24.21
C GLU A 309 10.74 -22.31 24.12
N ASN A 310 11.11 -23.41 23.47
CA ASN A 310 10.27 -24.61 23.47
C ASN A 310 11.11 -25.89 23.49
N ASP A 311 10.69 -26.84 24.34
CA ASP A 311 11.25 -28.19 24.47
C ASP A 311 10.60 -29.19 23.49
N GLU A 312 9.51 -28.79 22.83
CA GLU A 312 8.81 -29.62 21.86
C GLU A 312 9.66 -29.89 20.62
N LYS A 313 9.53 -31.10 20.10
CA LYS A 313 10.24 -31.58 18.90
C LYS A 313 9.21 -31.94 17.84
N PRO A 314 8.52 -30.94 17.27
CA PRO A 314 7.59 -31.17 16.17
C PRO A 314 8.29 -31.94 15.04
N ASN A 315 7.58 -32.87 14.42
CA ASN A 315 8.09 -33.71 13.35
C ASN A 315 6.99 -33.91 12.30
N HIS A 316 6.94 -32.96 11.39
CA HIS A 316 5.99 -32.90 10.29
C HIS A 316 6.64 -32.27 9.06
N THR A 317 5.91 -32.30 7.94
CA THR A 317 6.33 -31.64 6.70
C THR A 317 5.37 -30.50 6.40
N VAL A 318 5.89 -29.33 6.08
CA VAL A 318 5.10 -28.18 5.59
C VAL A 318 5.67 -27.68 4.27
N THR A 319 4.84 -26.99 3.50
CA THR A 319 5.27 -26.28 2.29
C THR A 319 4.99 -24.80 2.43
N VAL A 320 5.99 -23.96 2.15
CA VAL A 320 5.83 -22.51 2.06
C VAL A 320 5.89 -22.11 0.59
N ALA A 321 4.80 -21.56 0.05
CA ALA A 321 4.74 -21.09 -1.33
C ALA A 321 4.93 -19.57 -1.42
N CYS A 322 5.70 -19.13 -2.40
CA CYS A 322 6.02 -17.72 -2.63
C CYS A 322 6.20 -17.43 -4.12
N GLY A 323 6.22 -16.15 -4.50
CA GLY A 323 6.56 -15.74 -5.86
C GLY A 323 8.01 -16.08 -6.21
N THR A 324 8.29 -16.27 -7.50
CA THR A 324 9.64 -16.63 -8.00
C THR A 324 10.72 -15.62 -7.64
N GLY A 325 10.39 -14.33 -7.52
CA GLY A 325 11.38 -13.27 -7.27
C GLY A 325 11.99 -13.36 -5.87
N VAL A 326 11.16 -13.63 -4.87
CA VAL A 326 11.56 -13.68 -3.45
C VAL A 326 12.02 -15.07 -3.00
N TYR A 327 11.84 -16.10 -3.83
CA TYR A 327 12.21 -17.48 -3.51
C TYR A 327 13.64 -17.69 -2.97
N PRO A 328 14.71 -17.10 -3.54
CA PRO A 328 16.06 -17.26 -2.99
C PRO A 328 16.18 -16.77 -1.54
N PHE A 329 15.43 -15.74 -1.17
CA PHE A 329 15.41 -15.16 0.17
C PHE A 329 14.54 -15.98 1.11
N MET A 330 13.34 -16.40 0.67
CA MET A 330 12.51 -17.33 1.45
C MET A 330 13.26 -18.61 1.79
N LYS A 331 14.06 -19.15 0.86
CA LYS A 331 14.86 -20.35 1.13
C LYS A 331 15.89 -20.12 2.26
N LYS A 332 16.50 -18.93 2.32
CA LYS A 332 17.41 -18.56 3.41
C LYS A 332 16.65 -18.41 4.73
N ILE A 333 15.48 -17.76 4.71
CA ILE A 333 14.63 -17.60 5.91
C ILE A 333 14.17 -18.95 6.44
N MET A 334 13.68 -19.83 5.57
CA MET A 334 13.28 -21.18 5.96
C MET A 334 14.44 -22.01 6.50
N ALA A 335 15.67 -21.80 6.01
CA ALA A 335 16.85 -22.47 6.54
C ALA A 335 17.16 -22.03 7.98
N MET A 336 16.96 -20.74 8.33
CA MET A 336 17.11 -20.26 9.72
C MET A 336 16.12 -20.96 10.67
N ILE A 337 14.87 -21.10 10.24
CA ILE A 337 13.84 -21.79 11.03
C ILE A 337 14.18 -23.28 11.18
N ASN A 338 14.59 -23.93 10.08
CA ASN A 338 14.96 -25.35 10.08
C ASN A 338 16.21 -25.64 10.95
N GLU A 339 17.18 -24.71 11.03
CA GLU A 339 18.34 -24.85 11.91
C GLU A 339 17.92 -24.99 13.39
N LYS A 340 16.90 -24.22 13.81
CA LYS A 340 16.34 -24.32 15.17
C LYS A 340 15.41 -25.54 15.32
N PHE A 341 14.69 -25.93 14.27
CA PHE A 341 13.71 -27.03 14.28
C PHE A 341 14.04 -28.11 13.23
N PRO A 342 15.12 -28.91 13.42
CA PRO A 342 15.64 -29.82 12.40
C PRO A 342 14.73 -31.01 12.06
N ASN A 343 13.70 -31.25 12.88
CA ASN A 343 12.74 -32.33 12.66
C ASN A 343 11.56 -31.89 11.77
N ILE A 344 11.41 -30.59 11.50
CA ILE A 344 10.40 -30.09 10.56
C ILE A 344 11.01 -30.07 9.15
N THR A 345 10.38 -30.78 8.22
CA THR A 345 10.77 -30.67 6.80
C THR A 345 10.02 -29.49 6.17
N ILE A 346 10.74 -28.42 5.85
CA ILE A 346 10.18 -27.21 5.24
C ILE A 346 10.48 -27.20 3.73
N ASN A 347 9.45 -27.41 2.91
CA ASN A 347 9.55 -27.30 1.46
C ASN A 347 9.27 -25.86 1.03
N THR A 348 10.28 -25.12 0.55
CA THR A 348 10.04 -23.80 -0.07
C THR A 348 9.75 -23.97 -1.55
N GLN A 349 8.59 -23.49 -2.02
CA GLN A 349 8.14 -23.65 -3.41
C GLN A 349 7.97 -22.30 -4.11
N PRO A 350 8.74 -22.03 -5.20
CA PRO A 350 8.50 -20.88 -6.04
C PRO A 350 7.33 -21.15 -6.99
N ILE A 351 6.35 -20.25 -7.00
CA ILE A 351 5.18 -20.33 -7.89
C ILE A 351 5.35 -19.31 -9.01
N LYS A 352 5.39 -19.81 -10.24
CA LYS A 352 5.42 -18.96 -11.44
C LYS A 352 4.05 -18.34 -11.65
N ASN A 353 4.02 -17.04 -11.89
CA ASN A 353 2.80 -16.31 -12.20
C ASN A 353 2.44 -16.47 -13.69
N ASN A 354 1.88 -17.60 -14.08
CA ASN A 354 1.47 -17.81 -15.47
C ASN A 354 0.22 -17.00 -15.79
N PHE A 355 -0.60 -16.67 -14.78
CA PHE A 355 -1.77 -15.83 -14.94
C PHE A 355 -1.41 -14.47 -15.57
N PHE A 356 -0.39 -13.78 -15.06
CA PHE A 356 0.10 -12.52 -15.64
C PHE A 356 1.20 -12.70 -16.71
N GLY A 357 1.46 -13.94 -17.15
CA GLY A 357 2.41 -14.26 -18.22
C GLY A 357 3.88 -14.27 -17.81
N GLY A 358 4.18 -14.35 -16.51
CA GLY A 358 5.51 -14.63 -15.97
C GLY A 358 6.45 -13.43 -15.85
N GLY A 359 6.02 -12.22 -16.25
CA GLY A 359 6.78 -10.99 -16.04
C GLY A 359 6.67 -10.45 -14.60
N VAL A 360 5.62 -10.84 -13.88
CA VAL A 360 5.34 -10.42 -12.50
C VAL A 360 5.71 -11.54 -11.54
N ASN A 361 6.64 -11.27 -10.62
CA ASN A 361 7.30 -12.31 -9.82
C ASN A 361 7.07 -12.18 -8.30
N VAL A 362 6.22 -11.25 -7.89
CA VAL A 362 5.89 -10.97 -6.49
C VAL A 362 4.87 -11.97 -5.93
N SER A 363 4.97 -12.26 -4.64
CA SER A 363 4.07 -13.23 -3.98
C SER A 363 2.61 -12.79 -4.00
N GLY A 364 2.31 -11.50 -3.75
CA GLY A 364 0.92 -11.02 -3.63
C GLY A 364 0.11 -11.07 -4.94
N LEU A 365 0.74 -11.38 -6.08
CA LEU A 365 0.07 -11.51 -7.36
C LEU A 365 -0.01 -12.98 -7.85
N VAL A 366 0.44 -13.93 -7.03
CA VAL A 366 0.28 -15.37 -7.29
C VAL A 366 -1.20 -15.73 -7.14
N THR A 367 -1.74 -16.45 -8.13
CA THR A 367 -3.16 -16.83 -8.16
C THR A 367 -3.40 -18.24 -7.62
N GLY A 368 -4.64 -18.55 -7.26
CA GLY A 368 -5.02 -19.87 -6.75
C GLY A 368 -4.85 -20.94 -7.84
N GLY A 369 -5.19 -20.62 -9.09
CA GLY A 369 -4.96 -21.51 -10.22
C GLY A 369 -3.49 -21.81 -10.46
N ASP A 370 -2.60 -20.83 -10.32
CA ASP A 370 -1.15 -21.05 -10.45
C ASP A 370 -0.59 -21.95 -9.34
N LEU A 371 -1.08 -21.78 -8.10
CA LEU A 371 -0.77 -22.65 -6.96
C LEU A 371 -1.20 -24.09 -7.23
N ILE A 372 -2.48 -24.30 -7.56
CA ILE A 372 -3.04 -25.63 -7.81
C ILE A 372 -2.27 -26.34 -8.92
N ASN A 373 -2.10 -25.68 -10.07
CA ASN A 373 -1.45 -26.29 -11.24
C ASN A 373 0.00 -26.70 -10.98
N GLN A 374 0.72 -25.96 -10.13
CA GLN A 374 2.15 -26.21 -9.87
C GLN A 374 2.41 -27.11 -8.67
N LEU A 375 1.44 -27.27 -7.77
CA LEU A 375 1.57 -28.10 -6.56
C LEU A 375 0.80 -29.42 -6.64
N LYS A 376 -0.15 -29.57 -7.57
CA LYS A 376 -0.93 -30.81 -7.73
C LYS A 376 -0.02 -32.01 -7.99
N GLY A 377 -0.21 -33.06 -7.18
CA GLY A 377 0.57 -34.29 -7.25
C GLY A 377 1.97 -34.22 -6.61
N LYS A 378 2.34 -33.10 -5.98
CA LYS A 378 3.56 -33.00 -5.16
C LYS A 378 3.27 -33.39 -3.71
N ASN A 379 4.31 -33.79 -2.98
CA ASN A 379 4.22 -33.96 -1.54
C ASN A 379 4.30 -32.59 -0.85
N ILE A 380 3.15 -32.05 -0.45
CA ILE A 380 3.02 -30.74 0.21
C ILE A 380 3.27 -30.87 1.73
N GLY A 381 3.07 -32.06 2.28
CA GLY A 381 3.06 -32.29 3.72
C GLY A 381 1.69 -32.02 4.32
N GLU A 382 1.67 -31.63 5.60
CA GLU A 382 0.45 -31.41 6.37
C GLU A 382 -0.22 -30.10 6.00
N ARG A 383 0.58 -29.05 5.72
CA ARG A 383 0.10 -27.68 5.50
C ARG A 383 0.80 -26.97 4.37
N LEU A 384 0.03 -26.16 3.65
CA LEU A 384 0.50 -25.21 2.66
C LEU A 384 0.39 -23.80 3.25
N ILE A 385 1.54 -23.16 3.44
CA ILE A 385 1.64 -21.83 4.02
C ILE A 385 1.86 -20.82 2.88
N ILE A 386 1.04 -19.78 2.85
CA ILE A 386 1.09 -18.68 1.88
C ILE A 386 1.05 -17.33 2.59
N PRO A 387 1.65 -16.27 2.03
CA PRO A 387 1.41 -14.92 2.53
C PRO A 387 -0.04 -14.51 2.27
N SER A 388 -0.68 -13.88 3.24
CA SER A 388 -2.05 -13.38 3.17
C SER A 388 -2.26 -12.36 2.05
N SER A 389 -1.18 -11.70 1.60
CA SER A 389 -1.21 -10.80 0.45
C SER A 389 -1.54 -11.49 -0.90
N MET A 390 -1.54 -12.82 -0.98
CA MET A 390 -2.08 -13.57 -2.13
C MET A 390 -3.61 -13.55 -2.20
N LEU A 391 -4.27 -13.24 -1.08
CA LEU A 391 -5.70 -13.23 -0.92
C LEU A 391 -6.22 -11.80 -0.86
N ARG A 392 -7.51 -11.62 -1.12
CA ARG A 392 -8.19 -10.37 -0.76
C ARG A 392 -8.28 -10.21 0.74
N PHE A 393 -8.67 -9.01 1.20
CA PHE A 393 -8.75 -8.65 2.62
C PHE A 393 -9.55 -9.64 3.48
N GLU A 394 -10.62 -10.23 2.95
CA GLU A 394 -11.44 -11.23 3.66
C GLU A 394 -10.77 -12.62 3.80
N ASN A 395 -9.57 -12.80 3.25
CA ASN A 395 -8.75 -14.02 3.30
C ASN A 395 -9.46 -15.29 2.77
N ASP A 396 -10.38 -15.16 1.81
CA ASP A 396 -11.19 -16.27 1.28
C ASP A 396 -11.01 -16.50 -0.23
N LEU A 397 -10.47 -15.53 -0.98
CA LEU A 397 -10.37 -15.59 -2.44
C LEU A 397 -9.05 -15.03 -2.95
N PHE A 398 -8.46 -15.72 -3.93
CA PHE A 398 -7.33 -15.26 -4.74
C PHE A 398 -7.78 -14.29 -5.85
N LEU A 399 -6.83 -13.65 -6.52
CA LEU A 399 -7.07 -12.72 -7.64
C LEU A 399 -7.89 -13.30 -8.80
N ASP A 400 -7.78 -14.61 -9.05
CA ASP A 400 -8.46 -15.33 -10.13
C ASP A 400 -9.80 -15.97 -9.73
N ASP A 401 -10.39 -15.51 -8.62
CA ASP A 401 -11.67 -15.98 -8.07
C ASP A 401 -11.67 -17.43 -7.56
N VAL A 402 -10.50 -18.08 -7.51
CA VAL A 402 -10.30 -19.35 -6.80
C VAL A 402 -10.40 -19.10 -5.29
N SER A 403 -11.14 -19.95 -4.58
CA SER A 403 -11.25 -19.87 -3.12
C SER A 403 -10.16 -20.64 -2.39
N THR A 404 -9.93 -20.30 -1.13
CA THR A 404 -9.08 -21.09 -0.23
C THR A 404 -9.56 -22.54 -0.17
N ASP A 405 -10.88 -22.76 -0.07
CA ASP A 405 -11.51 -24.09 -0.04
C ASP A 405 -11.25 -24.88 -1.33
N ASP A 406 -11.19 -24.20 -2.49
CA ASP A 406 -10.85 -24.86 -3.76
C ASP A 406 -9.39 -25.33 -3.77
N VAL A 407 -8.46 -24.52 -3.24
CA VAL A 407 -7.04 -24.90 -3.12
C VAL A 407 -6.87 -26.08 -2.17
N GLU A 408 -7.50 -26.02 -0.98
CA GLU A 408 -7.45 -27.11 0.01
C GLU A 408 -8.01 -28.41 -0.57
N ARG A 409 -9.13 -28.34 -1.28
CA ARG A 409 -9.77 -29.49 -1.92
C ARG A 409 -8.94 -30.08 -3.05
N GLU A 410 -8.39 -29.25 -3.93
CA GLU A 410 -7.63 -29.71 -5.12
C GLU A 410 -6.23 -30.23 -4.76
N LEU A 411 -5.64 -29.72 -3.69
CA LEU A 411 -4.30 -30.12 -3.22
C LEU A 411 -4.35 -31.11 -2.06
N ASN A 412 -5.52 -31.35 -1.46
CA ASN A 412 -5.74 -32.20 -0.30
C ASN A 412 -4.76 -31.85 0.84
N VAL A 413 -4.76 -30.57 1.22
CA VAL A 413 -3.87 -29.99 2.23
C VAL A 413 -4.62 -28.87 2.96
N GLU A 414 -4.29 -28.63 4.22
CA GLU A 414 -4.74 -27.43 4.94
C GLU A 414 -3.96 -26.20 4.46
N LEU A 415 -4.67 -25.13 4.11
CA LEU A 415 -4.10 -23.88 3.64
C LEU A 415 -4.03 -22.86 4.78
N VAL A 416 -2.82 -22.39 5.09
CA VAL A 416 -2.58 -21.39 6.14
C VAL A 416 -2.09 -20.10 5.52
N ALA A 417 -2.91 -19.05 5.61
CA ALA A 417 -2.51 -17.70 5.23
C ALA A 417 -1.83 -17.00 6.42
N VAL A 418 -0.62 -16.50 6.22
CA VAL A 418 0.15 -15.77 7.24
C VAL A 418 0.35 -14.32 6.84
N ASN A 419 0.24 -13.40 7.79
CA ASN A 419 0.65 -12.02 7.53
C ASN A 419 2.17 -11.97 7.31
N ASN A 420 2.65 -10.91 6.64
CA ASN A 420 4.07 -10.74 6.35
C ASN A 420 4.86 -10.28 7.59
N ASN A 421 4.74 -11.02 8.70
CA ASN A 421 5.56 -10.85 9.90
C ASN A 421 6.19 -12.20 10.29
N GLY A 422 7.33 -12.13 10.97
CA GLY A 422 8.16 -13.26 11.34
C GLY A 422 7.52 -14.16 12.39
N ALA A 423 6.83 -13.58 13.38
CA ALA A 423 6.17 -14.36 14.43
C ALA A 423 5.08 -15.28 13.88
N ASP A 424 4.18 -14.76 13.03
CA ASP A 424 3.11 -15.54 12.39
C ASP A 424 3.69 -16.64 11.50
N LEU A 425 4.74 -16.33 10.73
CA LEU A 425 5.40 -17.30 9.86
C LEU A 425 6.08 -18.42 10.64
N VAL A 426 6.82 -18.07 11.71
CA VAL A 426 7.48 -19.05 12.59
C VAL A 426 6.43 -19.92 13.27
N ASN A 427 5.37 -19.33 13.82
CA ASN A 427 4.29 -20.06 14.46
C ASN A 427 3.60 -21.02 13.49
N ALA A 428 3.23 -20.57 12.29
CA ALA A 428 2.57 -21.40 11.28
C ALA A 428 3.43 -22.58 10.80
N ILE A 429 4.75 -22.47 10.86
CA ILE A 429 5.65 -23.57 10.52
C ILE A 429 5.73 -24.58 11.66
N ILE A 430 5.76 -24.11 12.91
CA ILE A 430 5.97 -24.94 14.11
C ILE A 430 4.70 -25.67 14.55
N PHE A 431 3.61 -24.94 14.70
CA PHE A 431 2.29 -25.42 15.13
C PHE A 431 1.36 -25.40 13.96
#